data_AF-A0A6N9R9G0-F1
#
_entry.id   AF-A0A6N9R9G0-F1
#
_cell.length_a   1.000
_cell.length_b   1.000
_cell.length_c   1.000
_cell.angle_alpha   90.00
_cell.angle_beta   90.00
_cell.angle_gamma   90.00
#
_symmetry.space_group_name_H-M   'P 1'
#
loop_
_entity.id
_entity.type
_entity.pdbx_description
1 polymer ?
#
loop_
_entity_poly.entity_id
_entity_poly.type
_entity_poly.pdbx_seq_one_letter_code
_entity_poly.pdbx_strand_id
1 'polypeptide(L)'
;MTPIRRLTAASLFALAMAALPTTLPAQQPAAPTAPKHACTKPGEHPGRLASDTQQRLWTRSVNAYLECLKKFVADEQAIAKPLIEQSKPHIDAANAAIDEYNNSSKDFREQLDKLDQ
;
A
#
# COMPACT_ATOMS: atom_id res chain seq x y z
N MET A 1 -8.30 53.94 60.57
CA MET A 1 -8.60 52.49 60.62
C MET A 1 -7.30 51.74 60.46
N THR A 2 -6.91 51.04 61.52
CA THR A 2 -5.67 50.28 61.74
C THR A 2 -5.63 48.97 60.92
N PRO A 3 -4.45 48.33 60.78
CA PRO A 3 -4.09 47.37 59.73
C PRO A 3 -4.22 45.89 60.18
N ILE A 4 -3.61 44.97 59.40
CA ILE A 4 -3.26 43.55 59.69
C ILE A 4 -4.25 42.57 58.98
N ARG A 5 -3.82 41.66 58.10
CA ARG A 5 -3.03 40.47 58.45
C ARG A 5 -2.35 39.86 57.21
N ARG A 6 -1.03 39.66 57.30
CA ARG A 6 -0.29 38.67 56.50
C ARG A 6 -0.57 37.28 57.08
N LEU A 7 -0.95 36.33 56.23
CA LEU A 7 -0.92 34.87 56.45
C LEU A 7 -0.55 34.26 55.09
N THR A 8 0.74 34.03 54.84
CA THR A 8 1.43 32.73 54.90
C THR A 8 0.88 31.65 53.97
N ALA A 9 1.66 31.41 52.90
CA ALA A 9 2.09 30.13 52.37
C ALA A 9 1.10 28.95 52.38
N ALA A 10 0.70 28.52 51.19
CA ALA A 10 0.56 27.10 50.89
C ALA A 10 0.92 26.87 49.41
N SER A 11 2.14 26.38 49.22
CA SER A 11 2.65 25.79 47.99
C SER A 11 1.66 24.81 47.39
N LEU A 12 1.24 25.05 46.15
CA LEU A 12 0.73 24.02 45.25
C LEU A 12 1.47 24.17 43.92
N PHE A 13 2.78 23.91 43.95
CA PHE A 13 3.50 23.45 42.76
C PHE A 13 3.03 22.01 42.49
N ALA A 14 1.88 21.89 41.83
CA ALA A 14 1.50 20.63 41.23
C ALA A 14 2.45 20.39 40.05
N LEU A 15 3.38 19.45 40.21
CA LEU A 15 4.21 18.90 39.14
C LEU A 15 3.28 18.40 38.02
N ALA A 16 3.11 19.19 36.97
CA ALA A 16 2.73 18.67 35.67
C ALA A 16 3.97 18.00 35.07
N MET A 17 4.25 16.76 35.47
CA MET A 17 5.18 15.93 34.70
C MET A 17 4.53 15.69 33.35
N ALA A 18 5.04 16.38 32.35
CA ALA A 18 4.76 16.14 30.95
C ALA A 18 4.98 14.64 30.66
N ALA A 19 3.89 13.93 30.40
CA ALA A 19 3.94 12.62 29.78
C ALA A 19 4.45 12.82 28.34
N LEU A 20 5.77 12.71 28.16
CA LEU A 20 6.38 12.61 26.83
C LEU A 20 5.89 11.30 26.21
N PRO A 21 5.19 11.33 25.06
CA PRO A 21 4.86 10.09 24.36
C PRO A 21 6.17 9.45 23.90
N THR A 22 6.54 8.33 24.52
CA THR A 22 7.57 7.44 24.00
C THR A 22 7.11 6.90 22.65
N THR A 23 7.57 7.51 21.57
CA THR A 23 7.41 6.99 20.21
C THR A 23 8.29 5.75 20.08
N LEU A 24 7.68 4.57 20.31
CA LEU A 24 8.32 3.31 19.94
C LEU A 24 8.55 3.33 18.41
N PRO A 25 9.73 2.87 17.93
CA PRO A 25 9.97 2.74 16.50
C PRO A 25 8.90 1.83 15.90
N ALA A 26 8.12 2.36 14.95
CA ALA A 26 7.11 1.62 14.25
C ALA A 26 7.80 0.49 13.46
N GLN A 27 7.63 -0.75 13.93
CA GLN A 27 8.12 -1.92 13.23
C GLN A 27 7.33 -2.05 11.93
N GLN A 28 7.98 -1.74 10.80
CA GLN A 28 7.34 -1.80 9.50
C GLN A 28 6.97 -3.26 9.20
N PRO A 29 5.69 -3.58 8.93
CA PRO A 29 5.27 -4.95 8.64
C PRO A 29 6.05 -5.49 7.45
N ALA A 30 6.53 -6.73 7.55
CA ALA A 30 7.16 -7.41 6.44
C ALA A 30 6.19 -7.46 5.24
N ALA A 31 6.71 -7.18 4.04
CA ALA A 31 5.90 -7.19 2.83
C ALA A 31 5.29 -8.59 2.62
N PRO A 32 3.97 -8.70 2.35
CA PRO A 32 3.35 -9.98 2.10
C PRO A 32 3.92 -10.62 0.83
N THR A 33 4.32 -11.88 0.91
CA THR A 33 4.74 -12.68 -0.25
C THR A 33 3.54 -12.97 -1.15
N ALA A 34 3.72 -12.79 -2.46
CA ALA A 34 2.69 -13.09 -3.45
C ALA A 34 2.23 -14.57 -3.38
N PRO A 35 0.91 -14.83 -3.44
CA PRO A 35 0.38 -16.19 -3.43
C PRO A 35 0.84 -16.97 -4.66
N LYS A 36 1.04 -18.28 -4.48
CA LYS A 36 1.46 -19.21 -5.55
C LYS A 36 0.31 -20.17 -5.87
N HIS A 37 0.16 -20.53 -7.14
CA HIS A 37 -0.82 -21.53 -7.56
C HIS A 37 -0.39 -22.95 -7.17
N ALA A 38 -1.35 -23.83 -6.95
CA ALA A 38 -1.11 -25.27 -6.72
C ALA A 38 -1.21 -26.13 -8.00
N CYS A 39 -1.33 -25.50 -9.18
CA CYS A 39 -1.53 -26.20 -10.45
C CYS A 39 -0.36 -27.12 -10.82
N THR A 40 -0.66 -28.38 -11.15
CA THR A 40 0.36 -29.38 -11.55
C THR A 40 0.66 -29.25 -13.03
N LYS A 41 1.88 -28.82 -13.37
CA LYS A 41 2.32 -28.75 -14.76
C LYS A 41 2.47 -30.16 -15.33
N PRO A 42 1.87 -30.45 -16.50
CA PRO A 42 2.05 -31.74 -17.15
C PRO A 42 3.50 -31.90 -17.64
N GLY A 43 3.91 -33.15 -17.87
CA GLY A 43 5.20 -33.47 -18.47
C GLY A 43 5.34 -32.94 -19.90
N GLU A 44 6.51 -33.17 -20.48
CA GLU A 44 6.81 -32.76 -21.85
C GLU A 44 5.87 -33.41 -22.87
N HIS A 45 5.68 -32.72 -24.00
CA HIS A 45 4.89 -33.28 -25.11
C HIS A 45 5.52 -34.61 -25.55
N PRO A 46 4.73 -35.68 -25.77
CA PRO A 46 5.27 -37.01 -26.07
C PRO A 46 5.92 -37.14 -27.47
N GLY A 47 6.15 -36.04 -28.18
CA GLY A 47 6.58 -36.03 -29.58
C GLY A 47 5.49 -36.42 -30.60
N ARG A 48 5.80 -36.30 -31.89
CA ARG A 48 4.88 -36.57 -33.01
C ARG A 48 4.66 -38.06 -33.29
N LEU A 49 5.59 -38.90 -32.86
CA LEU A 49 5.55 -40.36 -33.06
C LEU A 49 4.85 -41.10 -31.91
N ALA A 50 4.31 -40.37 -30.93
CA ALA A 50 3.55 -40.94 -29.83
C ALA A 50 2.21 -41.53 -30.30
N SER A 51 1.71 -42.52 -29.57
CA SER A 51 0.39 -43.09 -29.86
C SER A 51 -0.74 -42.07 -29.64
N ASP A 52 -1.85 -42.23 -30.36
CA ASP A 52 -3.03 -41.36 -30.22
C ASP A 52 -3.53 -41.27 -28.77
N THR A 53 -3.44 -42.37 -28.03
CA THR A 53 -3.81 -42.41 -26.61
C THR A 53 -2.88 -41.53 -25.77
N GLN A 54 -1.56 -41.60 -25.99
CA GLN A 54 -0.59 -40.75 -25.29
C GLN A 54 -0.83 -39.28 -25.61
N GLN A 55 -1.09 -38.94 -26.88
CA GLN A 55 -1.41 -37.58 -27.29
C GLN A 55 -2.69 -37.07 -26.60
N ARG A 56 -3.78 -37.85 -26.61
CA ARG A 56 -5.05 -37.47 -25.97
C ARG A 56 -4.96 -37.32 -24.46
N LEU A 57 -4.16 -38.14 -23.79
CA LEU A 57 -3.93 -38.03 -22.34
C LEU A 57 -3.11 -36.79 -22.02
N TRP A 58 -2.04 -36.53 -22.78
CA TRP A 58 -1.25 -35.31 -22.63
C TRP A 58 -2.10 -34.06 -22.83
N THR A 59 -2.88 -33.97 -23.91
CA THR A 59 -3.78 -32.83 -24.16
C THR A 59 -4.78 -32.61 -23.01
N ARG A 60 -5.36 -33.68 -22.46
CA ARG A 60 -6.23 -33.57 -21.27
C ARG A 60 -5.49 -32.99 -20.06
N SER A 61 -4.26 -33.43 -19.82
CA SER A 61 -3.45 -32.92 -18.71
C SER A 61 -3.06 -31.45 -18.89
N VAL A 62 -2.75 -31.02 -20.12
CA VAL A 62 -2.49 -29.61 -20.46
C VAL A 62 -3.74 -28.77 -20.22
N ASN A 63 -4.89 -29.20 -20.72
CA ASN A 63 -6.14 -28.47 -20.53
C ASN A 63 -6.49 -28.34 -19.04
N ALA A 64 -6.34 -29.41 -18.25
CA ALA A 64 -6.57 -29.35 -16.81
C ALA A 64 -5.64 -28.35 -16.10
N TYR A 65 -4.35 -28.33 -16.49
CA TYR A 65 -3.39 -27.37 -15.94
C TYR A 65 -3.75 -25.92 -16.31
N LEU A 66 -4.10 -25.66 -17.56
CA LEU A 66 -4.48 -24.33 -18.02
C LEU A 66 -5.77 -23.83 -17.35
N GLU A 67 -6.78 -24.69 -17.18
CA GLU A 67 -7.99 -24.33 -16.46
C GLU A 67 -7.72 -24.02 -14.98
N CYS A 68 -6.84 -24.79 -14.34
CA CYS A 68 -6.39 -24.46 -12.98
C CYS A 68 -5.74 -23.07 -12.89
N LEU A 69 -4.85 -22.74 -13.83
CA LEU A 69 -4.19 -21.42 -13.87
C LEU A 69 -5.20 -20.29 -14.10
N LYS A 70 -6.14 -20.48 -15.03
CA LYS A 70 -7.21 -19.50 -15.28
C LYS A 70 -8.02 -19.23 -14.01
N LYS A 71 -8.39 -20.29 -13.28
CA LYS A 71 -9.09 -20.15 -12.00
C LYS A 71 -8.28 -19.36 -10.99
N PHE A 72 -7.01 -19.71 -10.80
CA PHE A 72 -6.13 -18.98 -9.89
C PHE A 72 -6.05 -17.49 -10.25
N VAL A 73 -5.85 -17.16 -11.52
CA VAL A 73 -5.83 -15.76 -11.98
C VAL A 73 -7.16 -15.05 -11.70
N ALA A 74 -8.29 -15.71 -11.95
CA ALA A 74 -9.60 -15.13 -11.69
C ALA A 74 -9.81 -14.88 -10.18
N ASP A 75 -9.40 -15.81 -9.33
CA ASP A 75 -9.49 -15.70 -7.88
C ASP A 75 -8.63 -14.52 -7.37
N GLU A 76 -7.38 -14.39 -7.83
CA GLU A 76 -6.50 -13.26 -7.48
C GLU A 76 -7.03 -11.92 -7.99
N GLN A 77 -7.58 -11.87 -9.20
CA GLN A 77 -8.22 -10.65 -9.72
C GLN A 77 -9.44 -10.24 -8.92
N ALA A 78 -10.24 -11.21 -8.43
CA ALA A 78 -11.39 -10.92 -7.59
C ALA A 78 -10.98 -10.27 -6.25
N ILE A 79 -9.80 -10.61 -5.73
CA ILE A 79 -9.22 -9.97 -4.54
C ILE A 79 -8.62 -8.60 -4.88
N ALA A 80 -7.86 -8.51 -5.97
CA ALA A 80 -7.12 -7.29 -6.30
C ALA A 80 -8.02 -6.13 -6.78
N LYS A 81 -9.08 -6.42 -7.56
CA LYS A 81 -9.99 -5.39 -8.10
C LYS A 81 -10.56 -4.45 -7.04
N PRO A 82 -11.22 -4.93 -5.96
CA PRO A 82 -11.76 -4.04 -4.95
C PRO A 82 -10.68 -3.24 -4.22
N LEU A 83 -9.48 -3.80 -4.03
CA LEU A 83 -8.37 -3.08 -3.41
C LEU A 83 -7.87 -1.94 -4.29
N ILE A 84 -7.77 -2.16 -5.60
CA ILE A 84 -7.42 -1.13 -6.58
C ILE A 84 -8.48 -0.03 -6.59
N GLU A 85 -9.75 -0.41 -6.65
CA GLU A 85 -10.87 0.54 -6.63
C GLU A 85 -10.89 1.37 -5.35
N GLN A 86 -10.69 0.74 -4.19
CA GLN A 86 -10.59 1.40 -2.89
C GLN A 86 -9.39 2.36 -2.81
N SER A 87 -8.29 2.03 -3.49
CA SER A 87 -7.07 2.86 -3.50
C SER A 87 -7.19 4.08 -4.44
N LYS A 88 -8.12 4.05 -5.40
CA LYS A 88 -8.25 5.09 -6.44
C LYS A 88 -8.39 6.52 -5.87
N PRO A 89 -9.22 6.81 -4.86
CA PRO A 89 -9.34 8.17 -4.33
C PRO A 89 -8.03 8.72 -3.75
N HIS A 90 -7.20 7.87 -3.15
CA HIS A 90 -5.90 8.27 -2.62
C HIS A 90 -4.91 8.61 -3.74
N ILE A 91 -4.94 7.81 -4.82
CA ILE A 91 -4.14 8.09 -6.02
C ILE A 91 -4.61 9.40 -6.66
N ASP A 92 -5.91 9.61 -6.80
CA ASP A 92 -6.48 10.84 -7.36
C ASP A 92 -6.09 12.07 -6.52
N ALA A 93 -6.17 11.98 -5.18
CA ALA A 93 -5.77 13.06 -4.28
C ALA A 93 -4.26 13.36 -4.37
N ALA A 94 -3.41 12.34 -4.46
CA ALA A 94 -1.97 12.53 -4.65
C ALA A 94 -1.68 13.24 -5.97
N ASN A 95 -2.35 12.86 -7.05
CA ASN A 95 -2.20 13.51 -8.35
C ASN A 95 -2.66 14.97 -8.32
N ALA A 96 -3.79 15.26 -7.66
CA ALA A 96 -4.26 16.65 -7.50
C ALA A 96 -3.24 17.52 -6.76
N ALA A 97 -2.61 17.00 -5.71
CA ALA A 97 -1.55 17.71 -4.98
C ALA A 97 -0.29 17.92 -5.82
N ILE A 98 0.08 16.94 -6.67
CA ILE A 98 1.19 17.07 -7.62
C ILE A 98 0.90 18.19 -8.63
N ASP A 99 -0.32 18.26 -9.15
CA ASP A 99 -0.73 19.31 -10.10
C ASP A 99 -0.67 20.70 -9.46
N GLU A 100 -1.17 20.85 -8.23
CA GLU A 100 -1.07 22.11 -7.47
C GLU A 100 0.38 22.52 -7.24
N TYR A 101 1.24 21.57 -6.86
CA TYR A 101 2.66 21.81 -6.68
C TYR A 101 3.32 22.29 -7.98
N ASN A 102 3.05 21.63 -9.09
CA ASN A 102 3.62 21.97 -10.39
C ASN A 102 3.20 23.36 -10.85
N ASN A 103 1.91 23.69 -10.72
CA ASN A 103 1.38 25.01 -11.08
C ASN A 103 1.97 26.11 -10.19
N SER A 104 1.94 25.93 -8.87
CA SER A 104 2.47 26.90 -7.91
C SER A 104 3.96 27.13 -8.10
N SER A 105 4.72 26.07 -8.36
CA SER A 105 6.16 26.16 -8.61
C SER A 105 6.47 26.98 -9.86
N LYS A 106 5.64 26.88 -10.91
CA LYS A 106 5.77 27.70 -12.10
C LYS A 106 5.45 29.16 -11.79
N ASP A 107 4.34 29.43 -11.12
CA ASP A 107 3.91 30.79 -10.78
C ASP A 107 4.96 31.52 -9.92
N PHE A 108 5.55 30.84 -8.93
CA PHE A 108 6.61 31.43 -8.11
C PHE A 108 7.89 31.69 -8.91
N ARG A 109 8.26 30.80 -9.84
CA ARG A 109 9.40 31.06 -10.74
C ARG A 109 9.15 32.31 -11.57
N GLU A 110 7.97 32.44 -12.16
CA GLU A 110 7.61 33.62 -12.94
C GLU A 110 7.58 34.92 -12.10
N GLN A 111 7.24 34.84 -10.81
CA GLN A 111 7.30 35.98 -9.90
C GLN A 111 8.74 36.37 -9.55
N LEU A 112 9.61 35.39 -9.31
CA LEU A 112 11.03 35.64 -9.05
C LEU A 112 11.70 36.27 -10.27
N ASP A 113 11.45 35.74 -11.47
CA ASP A 113 12.01 36.28 -12.72
C ASP A 113 11.59 37.74 -12.98
N LYS A 114 10.39 38.14 -12.52
CA LYS A 114 9.90 39.53 -12.61
C LYS A 114 10.53 40.47 -11.59
N LEU A 115 11.00 39.95 -10.45
CA LEU A 115 11.70 40.75 -9.43
C LEU A 115 13.14 41.03 -9.82
N ASP A 116 13.75 40.15 -10.62
CA ASP A 116 15.12 40.30 -11.13
C ASP A 116 15.23 41.15 -12.42
N GLN A 117 14.12 41.69 -12.93
CA GLN A 117 14.05 42.63 -14.06
C GLN A 117 13.88 44.08 -13.59
#